data_AF-M1DVP9-F1
#
_entry.id   AF-M1DVP9-F1
#
_cell.length_a   1.000
_cell.length_b   1.000
_cell.length_c   1.000
_cell.angle_alpha   90.00
_cell.angle_beta   90.00
_cell.angle_gamma   90.00
#
_symmetry.space_group_name_H-M   'P 1'
#
loop_
_entity.id
_entity.type
_entity.pdbx_description
1 polymer ?
#
loop_
_entity_poly.entity_id
_entity_poly.type
_entity_poly.pdbx_seq_one_letter_code
_entity_poly.pdbx_strand_id
1 'polypeptide(L)'
;MNVKSKPLQEVLQDVPEGVDKSDWKWLVKEHFLSEKFKEEIQELLQVEPSPTNIEVVERCFGPQSKSHVVGFGGGITRKDLKGGSSAKVALLEQLNVNRKEKVALIEELNASRKENESIKRRMDNIEKRCEIFESAIFRDPLSPPSSREQNTS
;
A
#
# COMPACT_ATOMS: atom_id res chain seq x y z
N MET A 1 49.79 5.20 -0.91
CA MET A 1 48.66 5.60 -0.05
C MET A 1 48.19 4.34 0.68
N ASN A 2 48.36 4.27 1.99
CA ASN A 2 47.95 3.11 2.79
C ASN A 2 46.44 3.24 3.08
N VAL A 3 45.61 2.67 2.21
CA VAL A 3 44.15 2.69 2.40
C VAL A 3 43.85 1.66 3.48
N LYS A 4 43.72 2.11 4.73
CA LYS A 4 43.27 1.24 5.83
C LYS A 4 41.89 0.70 5.46
N SER A 5 41.82 -0.56 5.09
CA SER A 5 40.57 -1.26 4.83
C SER A 5 39.75 -1.32 6.11
N LYS A 6 38.47 -0.95 6.04
CA LYS A 6 37.53 -1.09 7.15
C LYS A 6 37.47 -2.56 7.58
N PRO A 7 37.35 -2.86 8.89
CA PRO A 7 37.16 -4.23 9.34
C PRO A 7 35.86 -4.79 8.77
N LEU A 8 35.84 -6.09 8.48
CA LEU A 8 34.70 -6.79 7.88
C LEU A 8 33.38 -6.52 8.63
N GLN A 9 33.46 -6.45 9.96
CA GLN A 9 32.31 -6.18 10.83
C GLN A 9 31.66 -4.81 10.59
N GLU A 10 32.44 -3.79 10.21
CA GLU A 10 31.92 -2.48 9.85
C GLU A 10 31.29 -2.50 8.46
N VAL A 11 31.91 -3.19 7.51
CA VAL A 11 31.39 -3.30 6.13
C VAL A 11 30.06 -4.04 6.11
N LEU A 12 29.89 -5.07 6.94
CA LEU A 12 28.64 -5.85 7.01
C LEU A 12 27.47 -5.08 7.67
N GLN A 13 27.70 -3.89 8.24
CA GLN A 13 26.61 -3.03 8.74
C GLN A 13 25.91 -2.26 7.62
N ASP A 14 26.60 -2.05 6.50
CA ASP A 14 26.07 -1.31 5.36
C ASP A 14 25.15 -2.24 4.52
N VAL A 15 23.85 -1.95 4.54
CA VAL A 15 22.84 -2.72 3.78
C VAL A 15 22.90 -2.27 2.30
N PRO A 16 23.07 -3.18 1.34
CA PRO A 16 23.07 -2.83 -0.08
C PRO A 16 21.73 -2.22 -0.55
N GLU A 17 21.80 -1.31 -1.50
CA GLU A 17 20.60 -0.67 -2.07
C GLU A 17 19.70 -1.72 -2.74
N GLY A 18 18.41 -1.72 -2.37
CA GLY A 18 17.42 -2.68 -2.87
C GLY A 18 17.35 -4.01 -2.10
N VAL A 19 18.15 -4.20 -1.06
CA VAL A 19 18.05 -5.37 -0.16
C VAL A 19 17.23 -4.98 1.09
N ASP A 20 16.30 -5.85 1.50
CA ASP A 20 15.56 -5.65 2.74
C ASP A 20 16.50 -5.72 3.96
N LYS A 21 16.32 -4.79 4.90
CA LYS A 21 17.20 -4.65 6.05
C LYS A 21 17.15 -5.86 6.99
N SER A 22 16.00 -6.50 7.13
CA SER A 22 15.81 -7.67 7.98
C SER A 22 16.47 -8.90 7.36
N ASP A 23 16.28 -9.08 6.05
CA ASP A 23 16.89 -10.16 5.28
C ASP A 23 18.42 -10.04 5.29
N TRP A 24 18.95 -8.83 5.08
CA TRP A 24 20.39 -8.58 5.19
C TRP A 24 20.93 -8.92 6.57
N LYS A 25 20.25 -8.47 7.62
CA LYS A 25 20.67 -8.74 9.00
C LYS A 25 20.62 -10.24 9.33
N TRP A 26 19.62 -10.96 8.83
CA TRP A 26 19.54 -12.41 8.99
C TRP A 26 20.70 -13.11 8.27
N LEU A 27 20.95 -12.76 7.01
CA LEU A 27 22.06 -13.32 6.22
C LEU A 27 23.43 -13.11 6.88
N VAL A 28 23.71 -11.88 7.32
CA VAL A 28 24.96 -11.53 8.02
C VAL A 28 25.11 -12.36 9.29
N LYS A 29 24.05 -12.49 10.08
CA LYS A 29 24.07 -13.25 11.33
C LYS A 29 24.28 -14.75 11.07
N GLU A 30 23.56 -15.31 10.11
CA GLU A 30 23.51 -16.76 9.90
C GLU A 30 24.74 -17.29 9.17
N HIS A 31 25.30 -16.51 8.24
CA HIS A 31 26.41 -16.97 7.39
C HIS A 31 27.74 -16.32 7.76
N PHE A 32 27.80 -15.00 7.87
CA PHE A 32 29.06 -14.26 8.02
C PHE A 32 29.53 -14.11 9.48
N LEU A 33 28.65 -14.31 10.45
CA LEU A 33 28.96 -14.26 11.88
C LEU A 33 28.83 -15.60 12.58
N SER A 34 28.56 -16.68 11.85
CA SER A 34 28.48 -18.03 12.41
C SER A 34 29.84 -18.48 12.93
N GLU A 35 29.85 -19.27 14.01
CA GLU A 35 31.10 -19.81 14.56
C GLU A 35 31.82 -20.70 13.56
N LYS A 36 31.08 -21.48 12.75
CA LYS A 36 31.64 -22.29 11.67
C LYS A 36 32.44 -21.45 10.67
N PHE A 37 31.89 -20.30 10.24
CA PHE A 37 32.56 -19.41 9.30
C PHE A 37 33.81 -18.78 9.91
N LYS A 38 33.76 -18.40 11.20
CA LYS A 38 34.93 -17.86 11.91
C LYS A 38 36.04 -18.91 12.06
N GLU A 39 35.67 -20.13 12.44
CA GLU A 39 36.59 -21.26 12.57
C GLU A 39 37.26 -21.59 11.24
N GLU A 40 36.51 -21.62 10.14
CA GLU A 40 37.03 -21.91 8.81
C GLU A 40 38.00 -20.82 8.33
N ILE A 41 37.70 -19.54 8.58
CA ILE A 41 38.65 -18.45 8.30
C ILE A 41 39.90 -18.55 9.18
N GLN A 42 39.73 -18.87 10.47
CA GLN A 42 40.84 -18.99 11.40
C GLN A 42 41.76 -20.18 11.06
N GLU A 43 41.19 -21.30 10.62
CA GLU A 43 41.93 -22.45 10.12
C GLU A 43 42.72 -22.10 8.84
N LEU A 44 42.08 -21.40 7.89
CA LEU A 44 42.74 -20.96 6.66
C LEU A 44 43.95 -20.06 6.92
N LEU A 45 43.83 -19.11 7.85
CA LEU A 45 44.93 -18.22 8.23
C LEU A 45 46.08 -18.95 8.95
N GLN A 46 45.84 -20.12 9.55
CA GLN A 46 46.88 -20.94 10.17
C GLN A 46 47.59 -21.85 9.16
N VAL A 47 46.87 -22.35 8.15
CA VAL A 47 47.43 -23.27 7.14
C VAL A 47 48.19 -22.51 6.06
N GLU A 48 47.72 -21.32 5.65
CA GLU A 48 48.42 -20.45 4.70
C GLU A 48 48.40 -18.99 5.20
N PRO A 49 49.56 -18.31 5.34
CA PRO A 49 49.60 -16.94 5.86
C PRO A 49 49.05 -15.87 4.90
N SER A 50 48.76 -16.24 3.64
CA SER A 50 48.40 -15.30 2.58
C SER A 50 47.51 -15.88 1.48
N PRO A 51 46.35 -16.50 1.82
CA PRO A 51 45.39 -16.89 0.82
C PRO A 51 44.87 -15.65 0.10
N THR A 52 44.68 -15.76 -1.21
CA THR A 52 44.04 -14.70 -1.97
C THR A 52 42.57 -14.60 -1.58
N ASN A 53 41.97 -13.41 -1.70
CA ASN A 53 40.56 -13.20 -1.36
C ASN A 53 39.62 -14.16 -2.10
N ILE A 54 39.98 -14.63 -3.30
CA ILE A 54 39.17 -15.57 -4.09
C ILE A 54 39.23 -16.98 -3.51
N GLU A 55 40.39 -17.45 -3.04
CA GLU A 55 40.54 -18.79 -2.45
C GLU A 55 39.74 -18.93 -1.14
N VAL A 56 39.72 -17.87 -0.33
CA VAL A 56 38.90 -17.82 0.90
C VAL A 56 37.41 -17.93 0.55
N VAL A 57 36.96 -17.20 -0.47
CA VAL A 57 35.57 -17.24 -0.91
C VAL A 57 35.21 -18.62 -1.49
N GLU A 58 36.08 -19.22 -2.30
CA GLU A 58 35.82 -20.53 -2.90
C GLU A 58 35.80 -21.67 -1.88
N ARG A 59 36.53 -21.56 -0.78
CA ARG A 59 36.45 -22.51 0.35
C ARG A 59 35.10 -22.42 1.06
N CYS A 60 34.70 -21.22 1.48
CA CYS A 60 33.48 -21.05 2.27
C CYS A 60 32.19 -21.24 1.44
N PHE A 61 32.21 -20.91 0.14
CA PHE A 61 31.01 -20.86 -0.69
C PHE A 61 31.07 -21.76 -1.93
N GLY A 62 32.16 -22.51 -2.11
CA GLY A 62 32.40 -23.35 -3.29
C GLY A 62 32.96 -22.58 -4.49
N PRO A 63 33.40 -23.30 -5.55
CA PRO A 63 34.02 -22.71 -6.73
C PRO A 63 33.21 -21.56 -7.33
N GLN A 64 33.82 -20.39 -7.52
CA GLN A 64 33.14 -19.21 -8.05
C GLN A 64 33.41 -19.09 -9.55
N SER A 65 32.36 -19.15 -10.38
CA SER A 65 32.54 -18.91 -11.81
C SER A 65 32.72 -17.41 -12.07
N LYS A 66 33.86 -16.98 -12.62
CA LYS A 66 34.13 -15.56 -12.93
C LYS A 66 33.13 -14.93 -13.91
N SER A 67 32.33 -15.74 -14.62
CA SER A 67 31.27 -15.32 -15.52
C SER A 67 29.89 -15.21 -14.86
N HIS A 68 29.70 -15.78 -13.67
CA HIS A 68 28.39 -15.87 -13.01
C HIS A 68 28.56 -15.86 -11.49
N VAL A 69 28.10 -14.79 -10.85
CA VAL A 69 28.06 -14.70 -9.38
C VAL A 69 26.86 -15.52 -8.91
N VAL A 70 27.11 -16.58 -8.13
CA VAL A 70 26.05 -17.34 -7.47
C VAL A 70 25.78 -16.67 -6.13
N GLY A 71 24.69 -15.92 -6.03
CA GLY A 71 24.21 -15.36 -4.76
C GLY A 71 23.36 -16.38 -4.00
N PHE A 72 23.62 -16.55 -2.70
CA PHE A 72 22.70 -17.27 -1.80
C PHE A 72 21.43 -16.43 -1.62
N GLY A 73 20.43 -16.74 -2.42
CA GLY A 73 19.13 -16.09 -2.44
C GLY A 73 18.40 -16.51 -3.70
N GLY A 74 17.87 -17.75 -3.69
CA GLY A 74 17.03 -18.34 -4.75
C GLY A 74 17.18 -17.70 -6.13
N GLY A 75 18.22 -18.08 -6.86
CA GLY A 75 18.58 -17.43 -8.12
C GLY A 75 17.41 -17.29 -9.08
N ILE A 76 17.06 -16.05 -9.42
CA ILE A 76 16.09 -15.71 -10.46
C ILE A 76 16.64 -16.27 -11.77
N THR A 77 16.05 -17.35 -12.30
CA THR A 77 16.52 -17.94 -13.54
C THR A 77 16.06 -17.09 -14.72
N ARG A 78 16.74 -17.21 -15.88
CA ARG A 78 16.29 -16.55 -17.12
C ARG A 78 14.84 -16.91 -17.49
N LYS A 79 14.33 -18.06 -17.04
CA LYS A 79 12.95 -18.50 -17.23
C LYS A 79 11.98 -17.66 -16.38
N ASP A 80 12.39 -17.31 -15.16
CA ASP A 80 11.65 -16.43 -14.25
C ASP A 80 11.57 -14.99 -14.79
N LEU A 81 12.59 -14.55 -15.54
CA LEU A 81 12.55 -13.27 -16.28
C LEU A 81 11.68 -13.32 -17.55
N LYS A 82 11.48 -14.50 -18.14
CA LYS A 82 10.76 -14.67 -19.42
C LYS A 82 9.27 -14.99 -19.25
N GLY A 83 8.82 -15.36 -18.05
CA GLY A 83 7.46 -15.79 -17.74
C GLY A 83 6.42 -14.68 -17.48
N GLY A 84 6.81 -13.40 -17.44
CA GLY A 84 5.95 -12.32 -16.94
C GLY A 84 5.08 -11.56 -17.97
N SER A 85 5.11 -11.87 -19.26
CA SER A 85 4.55 -10.96 -20.28
C SER A 85 3.02 -11.02 -20.42
N SER A 86 2.40 -12.21 -20.36
CA SER A 86 0.96 -12.35 -20.63
C SER A 86 0.10 -11.97 -19.41
N ALA A 87 0.43 -12.50 -18.23
CA ALA A 87 -0.31 -12.21 -17.00
C ALA A 87 -0.24 -10.72 -16.61
N LYS A 88 0.91 -10.06 -16.83
CA LYS A 88 1.08 -8.63 -16.58
C LYS A 88 0.22 -7.77 -17.51
N VAL A 89 0.11 -8.13 -18.78
CA VAL A 89 -0.72 -7.42 -19.75
C VAL A 89 -2.20 -7.58 -19.40
N ALA A 90 -2.64 -8.80 -19.08
CA ALA A 90 -4.02 -9.06 -18.65
C ALA A 90 -4.40 -8.28 -17.38
N LEU A 91 -3.49 -8.21 -16.39
CA LEU A 91 -3.73 -7.43 -15.18
C LEU A 91 -3.79 -5.92 -15.44
N LEU A 92 -2.94 -5.39 -16.33
CA LEU A 92 -2.99 -3.98 -16.71
C LEU A 92 -4.28 -3.62 -17.45
N GLU A 93 -4.77 -4.52 -18.30
CA GLU A 93 -6.05 -4.35 -18.99
C GLU A 93 -7.22 -4.34 -18.00
N GLN A 94 -7.27 -5.31 -17.07
CA GLN A 94 -8.28 -5.33 -16.00
C GLN A 94 -8.22 -4.08 -15.12
N LEU A 95 -7.03 -3.60 -14.76
CA LEU A 95 -6.87 -2.38 -13.97
C LEU A 95 -7.45 -1.17 -14.71
N ASN A 96 -7.18 -1.04 -16.02
CA ASN A 96 -7.73 0.03 -16.84
C ASN A 96 -9.25 -0.04 -16.98
N VAL A 97 -9.82 -1.24 -17.12
CA VAL A 97 -11.29 -1.45 -17.15
C VAL A 97 -11.89 -1.02 -15.81
N ASN A 98 -11.39 -1.56 -14.70
CA ASN A 98 -11.86 -1.21 -13.35
C ASN A 98 -11.75 0.31 -13.07
N ARG A 99 -10.69 0.96 -13.58
CA ARG A 99 -10.52 2.41 -13.44
C ARG A 99 -11.61 3.17 -14.20
N LYS A 100 -11.97 2.74 -15.41
CA LYS A 100 -13.05 3.37 -16.19
C LYS A 100 -14.42 3.14 -15.54
N GLU A 101 -14.70 1.92 -15.10
CA GLU A 101 -15.94 1.58 -14.39
C GLU A 101 -16.09 2.40 -13.11
N LYS A 102 -15.01 2.55 -12.32
CA LYS A 102 -15.04 3.37 -11.11
C LYS A 102 -15.37 4.83 -11.40
N VAL A 103 -14.87 5.39 -12.50
CA VAL A 103 -15.20 6.78 -12.89
C VAL A 103 -16.68 6.90 -13.26
N ALA A 104 -17.20 5.96 -14.07
CA ALA A 104 -18.62 5.96 -14.45
C ALA A 104 -19.55 5.84 -13.23
N LEU A 105 -19.22 4.96 -12.27
CA LEU A 105 -19.99 4.80 -11.03
C LEU A 105 -19.99 6.06 -10.17
N ILE A 106 -18.87 6.79 -10.13
CA ILE A 106 -18.80 8.07 -9.40
C ILE A 106 -19.72 9.12 -10.05
N GLU A 107 -19.75 9.18 -11.38
CA GLU A 107 -20.65 10.09 -12.11
C GLU A 107 -22.12 9.76 -11.86
N GLU A 108 -22.49 8.48 -11.92
CA GLU A 108 -23.85 8.01 -11.65
C GLU A 108 -24.28 8.31 -10.21
N LEU A 109 -23.42 8.03 -9.22
CA LEU A 109 -23.68 8.34 -7.81
C LEU A 109 -23.94 9.84 -7.60
N ASN A 110 -23.16 10.70 -8.27
CA ASN A 110 -23.36 12.14 -8.19
C ASN A 110 -24.68 12.59 -8.84
N ALA A 111 -25.08 11.98 -9.95
CA ALA A 111 -26.36 12.25 -10.60
C ALA A 111 -27.53 11.85 -9.70
N SER A 112 -27.54 10.62 -9.17
CA SER A 112 -28.59 10.15 -8.25
C SER A 112 -28.66 10.98 -6.97
N ARG A 113 -27.52 11.45 -6.45
CA ARG A 113 -27.49 12.36 -5.30
C ARG A 113 -28.21 13.68 -5.59
N LYS A 114 -27.97 14.27 -6.76
CA LYS A 114 -28.64 15.52 -7.19
C LYS A 114 -30.14 15.32 -7.36
N GLU A 115 -30.56 14.17 -7.90
CA GLU A 115 -31.98 13.82 -8.01
C GLU A 115 -32.64 13.68 -6.64
N ASN A 116 -31.98 13.00 -5.69
CA ASN A 116 -32.48 12.88 -4.32
C ASN A 116 -32.63 14.24 -3.63
N GLU A 117 -31.67 15.16 -3.80
CA GLU A 117 -31.80 16.54 -3.31
C GLU A 117 -32.97 17.28 -3.96
N SER A 118 -33.23 17.03 -5.25
CA SER A 118 -34.40 17.59 -5.96
C SER A 118 -35.71 17.04 -5.41
N ILE A 119 -35.80 15.72 -5.22
CA ILE A 119 -36.96 15.03 -4.65
C ILE A 119 -37.23 15.54 -3.23
N LYS A 120 -36.19 15.66 -2.40
CA LYS A 120 -36.31 16.17 -1.04
C LYS A 120 -36.93 17.58 -1.03
N ARG A 121 -36.44 18.49 -1.87
CA ARG A 121 -37.03 19.84 -1.98
C ARG A 121 -38.50 19.83 -2.43
N ARG A 122 -38.87 18.94 -3.35
CA ARG A 122 -40.26 18.77 -3.77
C ARG A 122 -41.12 18.23 -2.64
N MET A 123 -40.62 17.28 -1.86
CA MET A 123 -41.29 16.72 -0.71
C MET A 123 -41.53 17.78 0.37
N ASP A 124 -40.51 18.57 0.72
CA ASP A 124 -40.63 19.68 1.68
C ASP A 124 -41.67 20.73 1.22
N ASN A 125 -41.76 20.98 -0.09
CA ASN A 125 -42.78 21.89 -0.65
C ASN A 125 -44.20 21.32 -0.55
N ILE A 126 -44.35 20.02 -0.83
CA ILE A 126 -45.64 19.33 -0.71
C ILE A 126 -46.09 19.31 0.75
N GLU A 127 -45.20 18.98 1.69
CA GLU A 127 -45.48 18.97 3.13
C GLU A 127 -46.01 20.33 3.60
N LYS A 128 -45.31 21.43 3.27
CA LYS A 128 -45.78 22.79 3.56
C LYS A 128 -47.16 23.11 2.97
N ARG A 129 -47.45 22.61 1.76
CA ARG A 129 -48.77 22.81 1.15
C ARG A 129 -49.84 22.01 1.88
N CYS A 130 -49.54 20.78 2.30
CA CYS A 130 -50.45 19.96 3.09
C CYS A 130 -50.78 20.64 4.43
N GLU A 131 -49.79 21.20 5.13
CA GLU A 131 -50.00 21.98 6.37
C GLU A 131 -50.94 23.18 6.12
N ILE A 132 -50.74 23.92 5.03
CA ILE A 132 -51.60 25.06 4.67
C ILE A 132 -53.03 24.56 4.39
N PHE A 133 -53.19 23.49 3.62
CA PHE A 133 -54.51 22.92 3.34
C PHE A 133 -55.21 22.42 4.60
N GLU A 134 -54.49 21.73 5.48
CA GLU A 134 -54.99 21.27 6.76
C GLU A 134 -55.48 22.46 7.60
N SER A 135 -54.67 23.51 7.72
CA SER A 135 -55.07 24.73 8.45
C SER A 135 -56.25 25.48 7.82
N ALA A 136 -56.47 25.37 6.51
CA ALA A 136 -57.57 26.02 5.81
C ALA A 136 -58.90 25.26 5.95
N ILE A 137 -58.84 23.92 5.98
CA ILE A 137 -60.01 23.05 6.12
C ILE A 137 -60.44 22.95 7.59
N PHE A 138 -59.48 22.89 8.52
CA PHE A 138 -59.72 22.79 9.96
C PHE A 138 -59.74 24.15 10.68
N ARG A 139 -59.86 25.27 9.94
CA ARG A 139 -60.14 26.56 10.57
C ARG A 139 -61.58 26.54 11.09
N ASP A 140 -61.74 26.38 12.39
CA ASP A 140 -63.04 26.50 13.07
C ASP A 140 -63.78 27.79 12.61
N PRO A 141 -65.02 27.70 12.09
CA PRO A 141 -65.88 28.88 11.90
C PRO A 141 -66.47 29.41 13.21
N LEU A 142 -66.17 28.81 14.36
CA LEU A 142 -66.90 29.03 15.60
C LEU A 142 -66.16 30.00 16.53
N SER A 143 -66.20 31.28 16.17
CA SER A 143 -66.29 32.36 17.17
C SER A 143 -67.05 33.52 16.55
N PRO A 144 -68.28 33.84 17.00
CA PRO A 144 -68.90 35.09 16.63
C PRO A 144 -68.06 36.24 17.20
N PRO A 145 -68.01 37.41 16.56
CA PRO A 145 -67.43 38.59 17.19
C PRO A 145 -68.20 38.81 18.49
N SER A 146 -67.49 38.72 19.62
CA SER A 146 -68.01 39.08 20.92
C SER A 146 -68.33 40.58 20.91
N SER A 147 -69.57 40.92 20.61
CA SER A 147 -70.12 42.26 20.76
C SER A 147 -70.26 42.55 22.25
N ARG A 148 -69.19 43.09 22.83
CA ARG A 148 -69.21 43.73 24.14
C ARG A 148 -70.01 45.04 24.03
N GLU A 149 -70.97 45.16 24.93
CA GLU A 149 -71.95 46.24 25.09
C GLU A 149 -71.36 47.66 24.95
N GLN A 150 -72.09 48.55 24.27
CA GLN A 150 -72.04 49.98 24.53
C GLN A 150 -73.42 50.46 24.97
N ASN A 151 -73.46 50.87 26.25
CA ASN A 151 -74.49 51.66 26.89
C ASN A 151 -74.77 52.98 26.16
N THR A 152 -76.05 53.33 26.02
CA THR A 152 -76.67 54.68 26.07
C THR A 152 -78.16 54.47 25.80
N SER A 153 -79.16 55.00 26.50
CA SER A 153 -79.32 55.99 27.58
C SER A 153 -80.65 55.71 28.29
#